data_AF-A0A174N5H1-F1
#
_entry.id   AF-A0A174N5H1-F1
#
_cell.length_a   1.000
_cell.length_b   1.000
_cell.length_c   1.000
_cell.angle_alpha   90.00
_cell.angle_beta   90.00
_cell.angle_gamma   90.00
#
_symmetry.space_group_name_H-M   'P 1'
#
loop_
_entity.id
_entity.type
_entity.pdbx_description
1 polymer ?
#
loop_
_entity_poly.entity_id
_entity_poly.type
_entity_poly.pdbx_seq_one_letter_code
_entity_poly.pdbx_strand_id
1 'polypeptide(L)' 'MSGYSNSKKQNVATHELGHALGLDHSTSTDVMDAAITGHTSTQALSQNDKDSYDAAYNNY' A
#
# COMPACT_ATOMS: atom_id res chain seq x y z
N MET A 1 2.50 16.72 3.61
CA MET A 1 1.94 16.49 2.24
C MET A 1 2.07 17.66 1.26
N SER A 2 2.42 18.89 1.67
CA SER A 2 2.44 20.06 0.76
C SER A 2 3.46 19.97 -0.38
N GLY A 3 4.57 19.23 -0.22
CA GLY A 3 5.59 18.99 -1.26
C GLY A 3 5.41 17.71 -2.09
N TYR A 4 4.32 16.97 -1.91
CA TYR A 4 4.08 15.72 -2.63
C TYR A 4 3.28 15.97 -3.91
N SER A 5 3.63 15.27 -4.99
CA SER A 5 2.75 15.16 -6.16
C SER A 5 1.44 14.49 -5.77
N ASN A 6 0.39 14.67 -6.58
CA ASN A 6 -0.89 14.00 -6.35
C ASN A 6 -0.75 12.47 -6.31
N SER A 7 0.12 11.89 -7.15
CA SER A 7 0.42 10.46 -7.14
C SER A 7 1.05 10.00 -5.83
N LYS A 8 2.01 10.75 -5.28
CA LYS A 8 2.62 10.42 -3.98
C LYS A 8 1.61 10.52 -2.84
N LYS A 9 0.72 11.51 -2.88
CA LYS A 9 -0.38 11.62 -1.88
C LYS A 9 -1.31 10.43 -1.97
N GLN A 10 -1.67 9.99 -3.18
CA GLN A 10 -2.51 8.82 -3.38
C GLN A 10 -1.84 7.55 -2.85
N ASN A 11 -0.56 7.32 -3.13
CA ASN A 11 0.16 6.14 -2.60
C ASN A 11 0.17 6.09 -1.09
N VAL A 12 0.48 7.21 -0.43
CA VAL A 12 0.43 7.26 1.04
C VAL A 12 -0.98 6.99 1.54
N ALA A 13 -1.99 7.62 0.93
CA ALA A 13 -3.38 7.35 1.33
C ALA A 13 -3.74 5.87 1.18
N THR A 14 -3.33 5.20 0.09
CA THR A 14 -3.54 3.76 -0.12
C THR A 14 -2.80 2.92 0.93
N HIS A 15 -1.55 3.27 1.27
CA HIS A 15 -0.75 2.58 2.29
C HIS A 15 -1.40 2.64 3.68
N GLU A 16 -1.79 3.84 4.12
CA GLU A 16 -2.43 4.03 5.44
C GLU A 16 -3.82 3.37 5.50
N LEU A 17 -4.55 3.35 4.38
CA LEU A 17 -5.79 2.58 4.27
C LEU A 17 -5.53 1.07 4.36
N GLY A 18 -4.40 0.57 3.85
CA GLY A 18 -3.96 -0.81 4.06
C GLY A 18 -3.82 -1.15 5.53
N HIS A 19 -3.17 -0.30 6.33
CA HIS A 19 -3.10 -0.47 7.78
C HIS A 19 -4.48 -0.44 8.44
N ALA A 20 -5.38 0.46 8.01
CA ALA A 20 -6.75 0.50 8.52
C ALA A 20 -7.56 -0.78 8.20
N LEU A 21 -7.16 -1.50 7.14
CA LEU A 21 -7.72 -2.79 6.73
C LEU A 21 -6.97 -3.99 7.35
N GLY A 22 -5.97 -3.75 8.19
CA GLY A 22 -5.23 -4.80 8.93
C GLY A 22 -3.99 -5.34 8.22
N LEU A 23 -3.51 -4.69 7.16
CA LEU A 23 -2.27 -5.08 6.49
C LEU A 23 -1.06 -4.52 7.23
N ASP A 24 -0.02 -5.35 7.41
CA ASP A 24 1.29 -4.91 7.86
C ASP A 24 2.16 -4.50 6.66
N HIS A 25 3.33 -3.91 6.93
CA HIS A 25 4.30 -3.60 5.89
C HIS A 25 4.71 -4.84 5.10
N SER A 26 4.89 -4.67 3.80
CA SER A 26 5.47 -5.73 2.96
C SER A 26 6.99 -5.71 3.03
N THR A 27 7.60 -6.83 2.63
CA THR A 27 9.05 -6.92 2.40
C THR A 27 9.42 -6.66 0.94
N SER A 28 8.46 -6.26 0.10
CA SER A 28 8.60 -6.03 -1.34
C SER A 28 8.41 -4.54 -1.67
N THR A 29 8.88 -4.12 -2.84
CA THR A 29 8.63 -2.76 -3.34
C THR A 29 7.21 -2.63 -3.91
N ASP A 30 6.20 -2.84 -3.07
CA ASP A 30 4.78 -2.70 -3.39
C ASP A 30 4.16 -1.49 -2.64
N VAL A 31 2.83 -1.37 -2.60
CA VAL A 31 2.20 -0.20 -1.96
C VAL A 31 2.33 -0.24 -0.43
N MET A 32 2.51 -1.42 0.16
CA MET A 32 2.73 -1.62 1.60
C MET A 32 4.21 -1.61 2.00
N ASP A 33 5.14 -1.33 1.07
CA ASP A 33 6.55 -1.09 1.39
C ASP A 33 6.68 0.06 2.41
N ALA A 34 7.35 -0.19 3.54
CA ALA A 34 7.60 0.80 4.60
C ALA A 34 8.30 2.08 4.10
N ALA A 35 9.07 1.99 3.02
CA ALA A 35 9.80 3.12 2.47
C ALA A 35 9.07 3.84 1.32
N ILE A 36 7.90 3.35 0.87
CA ILE A 36 7.10 3.83 -0.30
C ILE A 36 8.02 4.45 -1.37
N THR A 37 8.94 3.64 -1.90
CA THR A 37 10.05 4.18 -2.71
C THR A 37 9.75 4.25 -4.20
N GLY A 38 8.85 3.39 -4.70
CA GLY A 38 8.71 3.17 -6.15
C GLY A 38 7.30 2.88 -6.67
N HIS A 39 6.31 2.63 -5.80
CA HIS A 39 4.95 2.44 -6.29
C HIS A 39 4.44 3.75 -6.88
N THR A 40 3.90 3.75 -8.09
CA THR A 40 3.21 4.91 -8.66
C THR A 40 1.72 4.67 -8.57
N SER A 41 0.93 5.73 -8.45
CA SER A 41 -0.51 5.55 -8.26
C SER A 41 -1.26 4.99 -9.48
N THR A 42 -0.56 4.88 -10.61
CA THR A 42 -1.02 4.25 -11.85
C THR A 42 -0.61 2.77 -11.95
N GLN A 43 0.26 2.28 -11.07
CA GLN A 43 0.61 0.86 -11.01
C GLN A 43 -0.52 0.12 -10.31
N ALA A 44 -0.94 -1.00 -10.91
CA ALA A 44 -1.86 -1.91 -10.26
C ALA A 44 -1.26 -2.44 -8.96
N LEU A 45 -2.12 -2.76 -7.98
CA LEU A 45 -1.70 -3.47 -6.77
C LEU A 45 -0.94 -4.74 -7.16
N SER A 46 0.17 -4.97 -6.47
CA SER A 46 0.96 -6.18 -6.63
C SER A 46 0.14 -7.40 -6.21
N GLN A 47 0.58 -8.60 -6.60
CA GLN A 47 -0.06 -9.82 -6.12
C GLN A 47 0.12 -9.95 -4.59
N ASN A 48 1.26 -9.53 -4.06
CA ASN A 48 1.52 -9.55 -2.62
C ASN A 48 0.55 -8.66 -1.83
N ASP A 49 0.21 -7.47 -2.34
CA ASP A 49 -0.78 -6.58 -1.73
C ASP A 49 -2.16 -7.25 -1.64
N LYS A 50 -2.55 -7.96 -2.71
CA LYS A 50 -3.85 -8.65 -2.80
C LYS A 50 -3.90 -9.85 -1.85
N ASP A 51 -2.87 -10.68 -1.87
CA ASP A 51 -2.78 -11.86 -1.02
C ASP A 51 -2.78 -11.46 0.47
N SER A 52 -2.09 -10.36 0.81
CA SER A 52 -2.06 -9.81 2.17
C SER A 52 -3.44 -9.28 2.60
N TYR A 53 -4.16 -8.61 1.70
CA TYR A 53 -5.53 -8.18 1.95
C TYR A 53 -6.48 -9.37 2.18
N ASP A 54 -6.42 -10.39 1.32
CA ASP A 54 -7.25 -11.59 1.46
C ASP A 54 -6.94 -12.33 2.77
N ALA A 55 -5.66 -12.42 3.16
CA ALA A 55 -5.24 -12.97 4.44
C ALA A 55 -5.77 -12.17 5.63
N ALA A 56 -5.72 -10.83 5.58
CA ALA A 56 -6.27 -9.97 6.62
C ALA A 56 -7.78 -10.16 6.75
N TYR A 57 -8.50 -10.20 5.63
CA TYR A 57 -9.95 -10.42 5.59
C TYR A 57 -10.36 -11.76 6.22
N ASN A 58 -9.60 -12.84 5.97
CA ASN A 58 -9.89 -14.15 6.53
C ASN A 58 -9.68 -14.26 8.06
N ASN A 59 -9.09 -13.24 8.70
CA ASN A 59 -8.89 -13.18 10.15
C ASN A 59 -9.96 -12.35 10.89
N TYR A 60 -11.01 -11.89 10.18
CA TYR A 60 -12.20 -11.24 10.74
C TYR A 60 -13.41 -12.19 10.79
#